data_AF-A0AAU7R1Y7-F1
#
_entry.id   AF-A0AAU7R1Y7-F1
#
_cell.length_a   1.000
_cell.length_b   1.000
_cell.length_c   1.000
_cell.angle_alpha   90.00
_cell.angle_beta   90.00
_cell.angle_gamma   90.00
#
_symmetry.space_group_name_H-M   'P 1'
#
loop_
_entity.id
_entity.type
_entity.pdbx_description
1 polymer ?
#
loop_
_entity_poly.entity_id
_entity_poly.type
_entity_poly.pdbx_seq_one_letter_code
_entity_poly.pdbx_strand_id
1 'polypeptide(L)'
;MTDAVAGLGLAGYYDYYDNPVKFIPTSDGGLAAWRLDRTTGGWRPANDIIDEIIFAREQEIFVLSPERFVQRVEEERGLSLSGEGPIFALYETVRALEAPAIAERRPFTTEEAALIKGIRRRTFVMFEEQLQQAGDPAADPTIASTAT
;
A
#
# COMPACT_ATOMS: atom_id res chain seq x y z
N MET A 1 19.66 -20.64 -0.97
CA MET A 1 19.04 -20.29 0.33
C MET A 1 17.94 -19.23 0.20
N THR A 2 17.62 -18.75 -1.00
CA THR A 2 16.47 -17.87 -1.29
C THR A 2 15.11 -18.54 -1.11
N ASP A 3 15.04 -19.87 -1.27
CA ASP A 3 13.78 -20.65 -1.15
C ASP A 3 13.22 -20.77 0.28
N ALA A 4 14.05 -20.64 1.32
CA ALA A 4 13.59 -20.89 2.69
C ALA A 4 12.69 -19.76 3.23
N VAL A 5 12.96 -18.52 2.84
CA VAL A 5 12.18 -17.33 3.27
C VAL A 5 10.86 -17.24 2.51
N ALA A 6 10.87 -17.58 1.22
CA ALA A 6 9.65 -17.74 0.41
C ALA A 6 8.79 -18.91 0.92
N GLY A 7 9.42 -20.01 1.37
CA GLY A 7 8.75 -21.19 1.92
C GLY A 7 8.07 -20.98 3.28
N LEU A 8 8.41 -19.92 4.03
CA LEU A 8 7.73 -19.53 5.27
C LEU A 8 6.53 -18.58 5.04
N GLY A 9 6.33 -18.07 3.82
CA GLY A 9 5.22 -17.16 3.49
C GLY A 9 5.32 -15.77 4.16
N LEU A 10 6.50 -15.38 4.62
CA LEU A 10 6.73 -14.13 5.36
C LEU A 10 7.05 -12.92 4.47
N ALA A 11 7.46 -13.16 3.22
CA ALA A 11 7.48 -12.10 2.22
C ALA A 11 6.03 -11.81 1.80
N GLY A 12 5.64 -10.54 1.80
CA GLY A 12 4.25 -10.19 1.55
C GLY A 12 3.89 -8.80 2.01
N TYR A 13 2.58 -8.58 2.11
CA TYR A 13 1.97 -7.29 2.41
C TYR A 13 1.16 -7.40 3.68
N TYR A 14 1.25 -6.39 4.52
CA TYR A 14 0.65 -6.37 5.84
C TYR A 14 0.01 -5.01 6.10
N ASP A 15 -1.06 -5.01 6.89
CA ASP A 15 -1.51 -3.85 7.63
C ASP A 15 -1.06 -4.03 9.08
N TYR A 16 -0.14 -3.18 9.53
CA TYR A 16 0.44 -3.23 10.87
C TYR A 16 -0.02 -1.98 11.63
N TYR A 17 -0.95 -2.16 12.57
CA TYR A 17 -1.56 -1.05 13.32
C TYR A 17 -2.05 0.08 12.39
N ASP A 18 -2.89 -0.29 11.42
CA ASP A 18 -3.42 0.57 10.36
C ASP A 18 -2.37 1.19 9.41
N ASN A 19 -1.10 0.77 9.46
CA ASN A 19 -0.06 1.24 8.56
C ASN A 19 0.36 0.16 7.55
N PRO A 20 0.27 0.43 6.23
CA PRO A 20 0.76 -0.49 5.20
C PRO A 20 2.26 -0.77 5.35
N VAL A 21 2.59 -2.06 5.37
CA VAL A 21 3.94 -2.59 5.45
C VAL A 21 4.15 -3.65 4.36
N LYS A 22 5.34 -3.68 3.76
CA LYS A 22 5.76 -4.76 2.87
C LYS A 22 7.08 -5.36 3.31
N PHE A 23 7.14 -6.70 3.25
CA PHE A 23 8.35 -7.49 3.52
C PHE A 23 8.89 -8.04 2.22
N ILE A 24 10.14 -7.70 1.90
CA ILE A 24 10.80 -8.04 0.65
C ILE A 24 12.02 -8.94 0.98
N PRO A 25 12.21 -10.06 0.28
CA PRO A 25 13.42 -10.88 0.43
C PRO A 25 14.68 -10.08 0.07
N THR A 26 15.72 -10.21 0.88
CA THR A 26 17.04 -9.63 0.59
C THR A 26 17.95 -10.66 -0.07
N SER A 27 18.97 -10.19 -0.80
CA SER A 27 19.88 -11.05 -1.56
C SER A 27 20.75 -11.96 -0.70
N ASP A 28 20.96 -11.61 0.57
CA ASP A 28 21.64 -12.41 1.59
C ASP A 28 20.73 -13.46 2.27
N GLY A 29 19.46 -13.54 1.86
CA GLY A 29 18.49 -14.51 2.38
C GLY A 29 17.77 -14.06 3.65
N GLY A 30 17.77 -12.75 3.94
CA GLY A 30 16.94 -12.13 4.97
C GLY A 30 15.63 -11.52 4.45
N LEU A 31 15.04 -10.66 5.27
CA LEU A 31 13.88 -9.84 4.94
C LEU A 31 14.20 -8.37 5.22
N ALA A 32 13.74 -7.49 4.33
CA ALA A 32 13.67 -6.06 4.56
C ALA A 32 12.22 -5.64 4.72
N ALA A 33 11.92 -4.86 5.75
CA ALA A 33 10.61 -4.30 6.00
C ALA A 33 10.57 -2.82 5.65
N TRP A 34 9.48 -2.43 4.98
CA TRP A 34 9.22 -1.06 4.56
C TRP A 34 7.82 -0.66 4.98
N ARG A 35 7.70 0.45 5.70
CA ARG A 35 6.43 1.04 6.11
C ARG A 35 6.13 2.28 5.30
N LEU A 36 4.86 2.53 5.02
CA LEU A 36 4.43 3.76 4.37
C LEU A 36 4.72 4.96 5.28
N ASP A 37 5.38 5.97 4.74
CA ASP A 37 5.49 7.29 5.36
C ASP A 37 4.34 8.17 4.88
N ARG A 38 3.34 8.37 5.74
CA ARG A 38 2.15 9.17 5.42
C ARG A 38 2.45 10.66 5.17
N THR A 39 3.64 11.14 5.52
CA THR A 39 4.05 12.54 5.28
C THR A 39 4.56 12.74 3.85
N THR A 40 5.26 11.74 3.31
CA THR A 40 5.92 11.85 1.98
C THR A 40 5.24 11.00 0.92
N GLY A 41 4.47 9.99 1.34
CA GLY A 41 3.98 8.92 0.49
C GLY A 41 5.02 7.87 0.14
N GLY A 42 6.28 8.04 0.51
CA GLY A 42 7.37 7.10 0.22
C GLY A 42 7.48 5.96 1.21
N TRP A 43 8.54 5.16 1.07
CA TRP A 43 8.81 4.01 1.93
C TRP A 43 9.93 4.32 2.94
N ARG A 44 9.70 4.00 4.21
CA ARG A 44 10.71 4.09 5.27
C ARG A 44 11.13 2.69 5.74
N PRO A 45 12.42 2.45 5.98
CA PRO A 45 12.87 1.22 6.62
C PRO A 45 12.15 0.99 7.96
N ALA A 46 11.77 -0.26 8.21
CA ALA A 46 11.04 -0.69 9.40
C ALA A 46 11.48 -2.08 9.86
N ASN A 47 12.75 -2.43 9.73
CA ASN A 47 13.23 -3.77 10.09
C ASN A 47 13.02 -4.12 11.57
N ASP A 48 12.81 -3.11 12.43
CA ASP A 48 12.46 -3.26 13.84
C ASP A 48 11.14 -4.02 14.08
N ILE A 49 10.20 -4.00 13.12
CA ILE A 49 8.89 -4.67 13.27
C ILE A 49 8.87 -6.08 12.67
N ILE A 50 9.98 -6.57 12.11
CA ILE A 50 10.04 -7.90 11.47
C ILE A 50 9.73 -8.98 12.49
N ASP A 51 10.42 -8.98 13.63
CA ASP A 51 10.22 -9.99 14.67
C ASP A 51 8.81 -9.88 15.27
N GLU A 52 8.29 -8.67 15.42
CA GLU A 52 6.93 -8.46 15.91
C GLU A 52 5.91 -9.08 14.97
N ILE A 53 5.96 -8.81 13.67
CA ILE A 53 5.02 -9.37 12.69
C ILE A 53 5.18 -10.89 12.53
N ILE A 54 6.42 -11.42 12.60
CA ILE A 54 6.68 -12.87 12.46
C ILE A 54 6.17 -13.65 13.68
N PHE A 55 6.39 -13.12 14.88
CA PHE A 55 6.06 -13.82 16.13
C PHE A 55 4.73 -13.38 16.74
N ALA A 56 4.05 -12.40 16.14
CA ALA A 56 2.78 -11.88 16.63
C ALA A 56 1.70 -12.95 16.72
N ARG A 57 1.02 -12.93 17.87
CA ARG A 57 -0.34 -13.47 18.08
C ARG A 57 -1.36 -12.33 18.20
N GLU A 58 -0.99 -11.15 17.73
CA GLU A 58 -1.73 -9.91 17.96
C GLU A 58 -2.84 -9.74 16.92
N GLN A 59 -3.99 -9.22 17.36
CA GLN A 59 -5.20 -9.12 16.55
C GLN A 59 -5.17 -7.97 15.52
N GLU A 60 -4.15 -7.09 15.58
CA GLU A 60 -4.05 -5.85 14.79
C GLU A 60 -3.01 -5.94 13.65
N ILE A 61 -2.61 -7.16 13.27
CA ILE A 61 -1.70 -7.41 12.16
C ILE A 61 -2.42 -8.27 11.13
N PHE A 62 -2.67 -7.69 9.95
CA PHE A 62 -3.45 -8.33 8.89
C PHE A 62 -2.57 -8.61 7.68
N VAL A 63 -2.58 -9.85 7.19
CA VAL A 63 -1.97 -10.19 5.89
C VAL A 63 -2.88 -9.70 4.77
N LEU A 64 -2.31 -8.95 3.82
CA LEU A 64 -3.02 -8.38 2.68
C LEU A 64 -2.65 -9.11 1.39
N SER A 65 -3.64 -9.28 0.50
CA SER A 65 -3.35 -9.57 -0.90
C SER A 65 -2.69 -8.35 -1.56
N PRO A 66 -1.98 -8.52 -2.69
CA PRO A 66 -1.38 -7.39 -3.40
C PRO A 66 -2.42 -6.32 -3.75
N GLU A 67 -3.63 -6.72 -4.15
CA GLU A 67 -4.72 -5.79 -4.43
C GLU A 67 -5.12 -4.99 -3.20
N ARG A 68 -5.39 -5.66 -2.07
CA ARG A 68 -5.81 -4.99 -0.84
C ARG A 68 -4.72 -4.05 -0.33
N PHE A 69 -3.46 -4.45 -0.46
CA PHE A 69 -2.33 -3.59 -0.12
C PHE A 69 -2.31 -2.31 -0.96
N VAL A 70 -2.47 -2.42 -2.28
CA VAL A 70 -2.55 -1.24 -3.18
C VAL A 70 -3.71 -0.33 -2.78
N GLN A 71 -4.89 -0.89 -2.51
CA GLN A 71 -6.05 -0.10 -2.10
C GLN A 71 -5.81 0.62 -0.76
N ARG A 72 -5.14 -0.04 0.19
CA ARG A 72 -4.82 0.51 1.51
C ARG A 72 -3.75 1.60 1.44
N VAL A 73 -2.68 1.40 0.66
CA VAL A 73 -1.62 2.41 0.47
C VAL A 73 -2.20 3.70 -0.11
N GLU A 74 -3.04 3.58 -1.14
CA GLU A 74 -3.59 4.74 -1.84
C GLU A 74 -4.71 5.43 -1.08
N GLU A 75 -5.41 4.70 -0.21
CA GLU A 75 -6.27 5.31 0.80
C GLU A 75 -5.47 6.23 1.71
N GLU A 76 -4.41 5.72 2.32
CA GLU A 76 -3.59 6.50 3.26
C GLU A 76 -2.89 7.68 2.58
N ARG A 77 -2.37 7.50 1.36
CA ARG A 77 -1.81 8.60 0.55
C ARG A 77 -2.88 9.63 0.19
N GLY A 78 -4.04 9.19 -0.26
CA GLY A 78 -5.16 10.08 -0.60
C GLY A 78 -5.69 10.87 0.59
N LEU A 79 -5.66 10.29 1.80
CA LEU A 79 -6.04 10.97 3.05
C LEU A 79 -4.96 11.93 3.56
N SER A 80 -3.69 11.58 3.41
CA SER A 80 -2.59 12.28 4.09
C SER A 80 -1.87 13.31 3.21
N LEU A 81 -1.90 13.15 1.89
CA LEU A 81 -1.13 13.97 0.95
C LEU A 81 -2.01 14.94 0.18
N SER A 82 -1.47 16.13 -0.05
CA SER A 82 -2.04 17.17 -0.90
C SER A 82 -0.95 17.75 -1.79
N GLY A 83 -1.29 18.14 -3.02
CA GLY A 83 -0.34 18.68 -3.97
C GLY A 83 -0.97 18.95 -5.33
N GLU A 84 -0.12 19.24 -6.31
CA GLU A 84 -0.52 19.50 -7.70
C GLU A 84 -0.10 18.37 -8.63
N GLY A 85 -0.82 18.22 -9.74
CA GLY A 85 -0.51 17.25 -10.77
C GLY A 85 -1.50 16.09 -10.84
N PRO A 86 -1.27 15.13 -11.75
CA PRO A 86 -2.28 14.16 -12.15
C PRO A 86 -2.65 13.16 -11.04
N ILE A 87 -1.72 12.82 -10.14
CA ILE A 87 -2.01 11.96 -8.98
C ILE A 87 -3.00 12.64 -8.04
N PHE A 88 -2.75 13.90 -7.67
CA PHE A 88 -3.59 14.62 -6.72
C PHE A 88 -4.96 14.94 -7.30
N ALA A 89 -5.05 15.22 -8.61
CA ALA A 89 -6.35 15.38 -9.29
C ALA A 89 -7.19 14.08 -9.22
N LEU A 90 -6.53 12.91 -9.28
CA LEU A 90 -7.20 11.62 -9.13
C LEU A 90 -7.62 11.35 -7.66
N TYR A 91 -6.81 11.76 -6.68
CA TYR A 91 -7.23 11.72 -5.27
C TYR A 91 -8.43 12.64 -4.99
N GLU A 92 -8.47 13.84 -5.57
CA GLU A 92 -9.66 14.70 -5.50
C GLU A 92 -10.88 14.04 -6.15
N THR A 93 -10.69 13.34 -7.27
CA THR A 93 -11.77 12.59 -7.92
C THR A 93 -12.30 11.49 -6.99
N VAL A 94 -11.43 10.74 -6.32
CA VAL A 94 -11.83 9.73 -5.33
C VAL A 94 -12.60 10.38 -4.18
N ARG A 95 -12.10 11.48 -3.60
CA ARG A 95 -12.81 12.23 -2.55
C ARG A 95 -14.21 12.68 -2.99
N ALA A 96 -14.33 13.17 -4.21
CA ALA A 96 -15.60 13.61 -4.77
C ALA A 96 -16.60 12.45 -4.97
N LEU A 97 -16.12 11.24 -5.28
CA LEU A 97 -16.94 10.03 -5.36
C LEU A 97 -17.34 9.51 -3.97
N GLU A 98 -16.44 9.62 -2.98
CA GLU A 98 -16.70 9.14 -1.62
C GLU A 98 -17.64 10.07 -0.84
N ALA A 99 -17.56 11.38 -1.09
CA ALA A 99 -18.26 12.41 -0.31
C ALA A 99 -19.80 12.21 -0.23
N PRO A 100 -20.53 11.92 -1.33
CA PRO A 100 -21.97 11.67 -1.25
C PRO A 100 -22.32 10.46 -0.38
N ALA A 101 -21.61 9.34 -0.55
CA ALA A 101 -21.87 8.12 0.23
C ALA A 101 -21.60 8.32 1.73
N ILE A 102 -20.55 9.08 2.08
CA ILE A 102 -20.25 9.47 3.46
C ILE A 102 -21.35 10.37 4.03
N ALA A 103 -21.75 11.41 3.30
CA ALA A 103 -22.79 12.35 3.73
C ALA A 103 -24.14 11.66 3.95
N GLU A 104 -24.48 10.71 3.09
CA GLU A 104 -25.71 9.91 3.14
C GLU A 104 -25.61 8.70 4.09
N ARG A 105 -24.43 8.41 4.64
CA ARG A 105 -24.14 7.22 5.48
C ARG A 105 -24.56 5.91 4.80
N ARG A 106 -24.28 5.79 3.51
CA ARG A 106 -24.57 4.59 2.72
C ARG A 106 -23.26 3.91 2.26
N PRO A 107 -23.29 2.62 1.93
CA PRO A 107 -22.19 2.00 1.19
C PRO A 107 -22.04 2.63 -0.21
N PHE A 108 -20.85 2.47 -0.78
CA PHE A 108 -20.63 2.78 -2.19
C PHE A 108 -21.48 1.87 -3.08
N THR A 109 -21.94 2.39 -4.22
CA THR A 109 -22.49 1.54 -5.27
C THR A 109 -21.40 0.68 -5.88
N THR A 110 -21.79 -0.36 -6.63
CA THR A 110 -20.84 -1.21 -7.36
C THR A 110 -19.97 -0.40 -8.31
N GLU A 111 -20.55 0.60 -8.98
CA GLU A 111 -19.87 1.48 -9.92
C GLU A 111 -18.90 2.43 -9.20
N GLU A 112 -19.31 3.05 -8.09
CA GLU A 112 -18.45 3.90 -7.26
C GLU A 112 -17.24 3.10 -6.75
N ALA A 113 -17.49 1.92 -6.19
CA ALA A 113 -16.44 1.04 -5.67
C ALA A 113 -15.45 0.60 -6.77
N ALA A 114 -15.95 0.22 -7.95
CA ALA A 114 -15.12 -0.16 -9.07
C ALA A 114 -14.28 1.02 -9.60
N LEU A 115 -14.85 2.21 -9.66
CA LEU A 115 -14.16 3.42 -10.11
C LEU A 115 -13.07 3.83 -9.13
N ILE A 116 -13.37 3.86 -7.82
CA ILE A 116 -12.39 4.13 -6.76
C ILE A 116 -11.25 3.12 -6.82
N LYS A 117 -11.57 1.82 -6.92
CA LYS A 117 -10.57 0.74 -7.04
C LYS A 117 -9.65 0.95 -8.24
N GLY A 118 -10.21 1.28 -9.40
CA GLY A 118 -9.45 1.54 -10.63
C GLY A 118 -8.56 2.77 -10.54
N ILE A 119 -9.07 3.86 -9.93
CA ILE A 119 -8.29 5.08 -9.72
C ILE A 119 -7.13 4.81 -8.76
N ARG A 120 -7.38 4.19 -7.59
CA ARG A 120 -6.34 3.82 -6.62
C ARG A 120 -5.27 2.94 -7.27
N ARG A 121 -5.64 1.93 -8.06
CA ARG A 121 -4.66 1.12 -8.82
C ARG A 121 -3.77 1.98 -9.74
N ARG A 122 -4.36 2.94 -10.44
CA ARG A 122 -3.63 3.83 -11.35
C ARG A 122 -2.72 4.80 -10.61
N THR A 123 -3.19 5.42 -9.54
CA THR A 123 -2.39 6.35 -8.74
C THR A 123 -1.23 5.64 -8.07
N PHE A 124 -1.41 4.39 -7.62
CA PHE A 124 -0.32 3.58 -7.09
C PHE A 124 0.84 3.43 -8.08
N VAL A 125 0.55 3.02 -9.32
CA VAL A 125 1.58 2.87 -10.36
C VAL A 125 2.30 4.19 -10.59
N MET A 126 1.54 5.27 -10.78
CA MET A 126 2.12 6.60 -11.04
C MET A 126 3.00 7.08 -9.89
N PHE A 127 2.57 6.86 -8.64
CA PHE A 127 3.31 7.30 -7.45
C PHE A 127 4.58 6.46 -7.25
N GLU A 128 4.48 5.13 -7.37
CA GLU A 128 5.65 4.25 -7.26
C GLU A 128 6.67 4.53 -8.38
N GLU A 129 6.23 4.84 -9.61
CA GLU A 129 7.15 5.25 -10.69
C GLU A 129 7.88 6.56 -10.35
N GLN A 130 7.20 7.54 -9.76
CA GLN A 130 7.83 8.79 -9.30
C GLN A 130 8.84 8.54 -8.17
N LEU A 131 8.48 7.70 -7.20
CA LEU A 131 9.39 7.30 -6.11
C LEU A 131 10.62 6.57 -6.64
N GLN A 132 10.43 5.66 -7.59
CA GLN A 132 11.53 4.93 -8.23
C GLN A 132 12.46 5.89 -8.98
N GLN A 133 11.92 6.87 -9.71
CA GLN A 133 12.71 7.92 -10.36
C GLN A 133 13.46 8.81 -9.36
N ALA A 134 12.88 9.03 -8.18
CA ALA A 134 13.51 9.75 -7.07
C ALA A 134 14.54 8.90 -6.29
N GLY A 135 14.67 7.61 -6.60
CA GLY A 135 15.63 6.71 -5.98
C GLY A 135 15.16 6.03 -4.69
N ASP A 136 13.84 5.99 -4.44
CA ASP A 136 13.29 5.17 -3.35
C ASP A 136 13.57 3.69 -3.63
N PRO A 137 14.37 3.01 -2.79
CA PRO A 137 14.83 1.64 -3.06
C PRO A 137 13.72 0.60 -2.90
N ALA A 138 12.60 0.97 -2.29
CA ALA A 138 11.49 0.07 -2.06
C ALA A 138 10.33 0.32 -3.03
N ALA A 139 10.38 1.35 -3.88
CA ALA A 139 9.33 1.60 -4.85
C ALA A 139 9.17 0.42 -5.83
N ASP A 140 7.94 -0.06 -5.98
CA ASP A 140 7.61 -1.17 -6.85
C ASP A 140 6.21 -0.99 -7.49
N PRO A 141 6.13 -0.43 -8.71
CA PRO A 141 4.85 -0.27 -9.41
C PRO A 141 4.23 -1.61 -9.84
N THR A 142 4.99 -2.70 -9.86
CA THR A 142 4.53 -4.00 -10.37
C THR A 142 3.55 -4.71 -9.43
N ILE A 143 3.50 -4.30 -8.15
CA ILE A 143 2.54 -4.82 -7.16
C ILE A 143 1.10 -4.67 -7.68
N ALA A 144 0.78 -3.53 -8.30
CA ALA A 144 -0.53 -3.27 -8.89
C ALA A 144 -0.87 -4.17 -10.09
N SER A 145 0.10 -4.81 -10.72
CA SER A 145 -0.12 -5.77 -11.82
C SER A 145 -0.46 -7.17 -11.32
N THR A 146 -0.02 -7.53 -10.11
CA THR A 146 -0.34 -8.81 -9.47
C THR A 146 -1.73 -8.84 -8.81
N ALA A 147 -2.34 -7.67 -8.65
CA ALA A 147 -3.72 -7.49 -8.24
C ALA A 147 -4.68 -7.80 -9.40
N THR A 148 -5.06 -9.06 -9.60
CA THR A 148 -6.12 -9.45 -10.55
C THR A 148 -7.30 -10.03 -9.80
#